data_AF-A0A0S8EZ04-F1
#
_entry.id   AF-A0A0S8EZ04-F1
#
_cell.length_a   1.000
_cell.length_b   1.000
_cell.length_c   1.000
_cell.angle_alpha   90.00
_cell.angle_beta   90.00
_cell.angle_gamma   90.00
#
_symmetry.space_group_name_H-M   'P 1'
#
loop_
_entity.id
_entity.type
_entity.pdbx_description
1 polymer ?
#
loop_
_entity_poly.entity_id
_entity_poly.type
_entity_poly.pdbx_seq_one_letter_code
_entity_poly.pdbx_strand_id
1 'polypeptide(L)'
;MLGDIRFGPLRRLAVRLVRLKMRLQFTGWLQYLIPLAPTLLLVLLGAVTWLLAGPWASAVFLLLAAALLLIVAFDIVTSKFLVRLPERRPPRRDGLSAIELLRARKSCRSYQTTPLSDSDRKELLAAVERELQRPPLGKAEPRLLYIRAPLTVWPVVNASEFLVAIAPEPYDRAAVIDVGRSLQRVVVDATRMGLGTCWIGPGADQRSVAKELGERFDANTEHIVCVCAVGYPSAYAPLFVRLFTQKMSATRLPLRELFFSDDALQKPLDVCATPYDRFGEAYEVCRWAPSSYNGQTTRAAVQTDDGGDVNEVKFFAVTTSRYYAPVALGIWCANWELAAEALGQEGTFELGPGPSDHLPSHDATWRPSPKTEGIKKRP
;
A
#
# COMPACT_ATOMS: atom_id res chain seq x y z
N MET A 1 1.42 31.29 -32.58
CA MET A 1 2.60 31.98 -32.04
C MET A 1 2.69 31.73 -30.55
N LEU A 2 3.32 30.63 -30.13
CA LEU A 2 3.65 30.38 -28.74
C LEU A 2 5.07 30.92 -28.52
N GLY A 3 5.15 32.10 -27.92
CA GLY A 3 6.42 32.74 -27.59
C GLY A 3 7.26 31.83 -26.70
N ASP A 4 8.54 31.73 -27.04
CA ASP A 4 9.58 31.06 -26.27
C ASP A 4 9.57 31.57 -24.82
N ILE A 5 8.98 30.80 -23.90
CA ILE A 5 9.05 31.10 -22.47
C ILE A 5 10.48 30.79 -22.02
N ARG A 6 11.35 31.80 -22.05
CA ARG A 6 12.72 31.71 -21.50
C ARG A 6 12.64 31.48 -19.99
N PHE A 7 12.74 30.22 -19.58
CA PHE A 7 12.80 29.84 -18.18
C PHE A 7 14.09 30.35 -17.52
N GLY A 8 13.98 31.00 -16.36
CA GLY A 8 15.12 31.47 -15.57
C GLY A 8 16.11 30.36 -15.19
N PRO A 9 17.37 30.69 -14.85
CA PRO A 9 18.43 29.71 -14.57
C PRO A 9 18.07 28.73 -13.44
N LEU A 10 17.40 29.19 -12.38
CA LEU A 10 16.92 28.36 -11.27
C LEU A 10 15.88 27.33 -11.71
N ARG A 11 14.92 27.72 -12.56
CA ARG A 11 13.89 26.81 -13.09
C ARG A 11 14.50 25.76 -14.02
N ARG A 12 15.50 26.13 -14.83
CA ARG A 12 16.24 25.17 -15.67
C ARG A 12 17.02 24.16 -14.84
N LEU A 13 17.67 24.60 -13.75
CA LEU A 13 18.35 23.70 -12.81
C LEU A 13 17.37 22.74 -12.14
N ALA A 14 16.22 23.25 -11.65
CA ALA A 14 15.19 22.42 -11.03
C ALA A 14 14.66 21.34 -11.99
N VAL A 15 14.37 21.70 -13.24
CA VAL A 15 13.93 20.74 -14.27
C VAL A 15 15.00 19.66 -14.53
N ARG A 16 16.28 20.04 -14.59
CA ARG A 16 17.39 19.08 -14.75
C ARG A 16 17.49 18.11 -13.57
N LEU A 17 17.36 18.62 -12.33
CA LEU A 17 17.38 17.80 -11.12
C LEU A 17 16.20 16.82 -11.07
N VAL A 18 14.99 17.27 -11.44
CA VAL A 18 13.81 16.40 -11.53
C VAL A 18 14.02 15.30 -12.57
N ARG A 19 14.54 15.64 -13.76
CA ARG A 19 14.84 14.62 -14.80
C ARG A 19 15.89 13.62 -14.33
N LEU A 20 16.95 14.09 -13.67
CA LEU A 20 17.99 13.21 -13.12
C LEU A 20 17.40 12.28 -12.04
N LYS A 21 16.61 12.81 -11.10
CA LYS A 21 15.89 12.02 -10.09
C LYS A 21 15.05 10.94 -10.76
N MET A 22 14.22 11.29 -11.75
CA MET A 22 13.36 10.33 -12.44
C MET A 22 14.19 9.25 -13.15
N ARG A 23 15.28 9.63 -13.84
CA ARG A 23 16.19 8.66 -14.46
C ARG A 23 16.81 7.72 -13.43
N LEU A 24 17.27 8.24 -12.29
CA LEU A 24 17.84 7.42 -11.21
C LEU A 24 16.79 6.51 -10.56
N GLN A 25 15.54 7.00 -10.45
CA GLN A 25 14.42 6.23 -9.93
C GLN A 25 14.13 5.01 -10.81
N PHE A 26 13.95 5.23 -12.12
CA PHE A 26 13.61 4.17 -13.06
C PHE A 26 14.81 3.34 -13.54
N THR A 27 16.04 3.69 -13.16
CA THR A 27 17.21 2.80 -13.30
C THR A 27 17.51 2.02 -12.01
N GLY A 28 16.69 2.24 -10.97
CA GLY A 28 16.84 1.61 -9.65
C GLY A 28 18.12 2.03 -8.92
N TRP A 29 18.73 3.17 -9.27
CA TRP A 29 19.92 3.69 -8.59
C TRP A 29 19.59 4.67 -7.46
N LEU A 30 18.41 5.30 -7.50
CA LEU A 30 18.04 6.36 -6.58
C LEU A 30 18.16 5.96 -5.11
N GLN A 31 17.73 4.75 -4.71
CA GLN A 31 17.81 4.33 -3.30
C GLN A 31 19.25 4.22 -2.74
N TYR A 32 20.25 3.99 -3.59
CA TYR A 32 21.65 3.87 -3.19
C TYR A 32 22.35 5.24 -3.12
N LEU A 33 21.84 6.23 -3.86
CA LEU A 33 22.41 7.57 -3.90
C LEU A 33 21.86 8.48 -2.80
N ILE A 34 20.64 8.23 -2.31
CA ILE A 34 20.04 9.03 -1.23
C ILE A 34 20.92 9.08 0.03
N PRO A 35 21.51 7.97 0.52
CA PRO A 35 22.39 8.02 1.68
C PRO A 35 23.72 8.76 1.44
N LEU A 36 24.15 8.98 0.19
CA LEU A 36 25.40 9.71 -0.08
C LEU A 36 25.32 11.19 0.32
N ALA A 37 24.13 11.80 0.31
CA ALA A 37 23.97 13.19 0.74
C ALA A 37 24.32 13.39 2.23
N PRO A 38 23.74 12.64 3.20
CA PRO A 38 24.18 12.72 4.59
C PRO A 38 25.62 12.26 4.79
N THR A 39 26.15 11.31 3.99
CA THR A 39 27.58 10.97 4.01
C THR A 39 28.45 12.19 3.71
N LEU A 40 28.17 12.91 2.61
CA LEU A 40 28.94 14.09 2.22
C LEU A 40 28.87 15.20 3.27
N LEU A 41 27.72 15.38 3.91
CA LEU A 41 27.57 16.31 5.04
C LEU A 41 28.46 15.91 6.23
N LEU A 42 28.50 14.63 6.59
CA LEU A 42 29.38 14.13 7.66
C LEU A 42 30.86 14.32 7.33
N VAL A 43 31.26 14.10 6.08
CA VAL A 43 32.63 14.38 5.62
C VAL A 43 32.96 15.87 5.75
N LEU A 44 32.06 16.76 5.32
CA LEU A 44 32.23 18.21 5.43
C LEU A 44 32.36 18.64 6.90
N LEU A 45 31.47 18.15 7.78
CA LEU A 45 31.54 18.42 9.21
C LEU A 45 32.85 17.93 9.81
N GLY A 46 33.27 16.71 9.45
CA GLY A 46 34.57 16.16 9.86
C GLY A 46 35.74 17.05 9.42
N ALA A 47 35.75 17.50 8.17
CA ALA A 47 36.80 18.39 7.65
C ALA A 47 36.85 19.74 8.39
N VAL A 48 35.68 20.35 8.64
CA VAL A 48 35.59 21.62 9.39
C VAL A 48 36.03 21.42 10.85
N THR A 49 35.57 20.37 11.52
CA THR A 49 35.98 20.06 12.90
C THR A 49 37.47 19.73 12.99
N TRP A 50 38.04 19.06 11.99
CA TRP A 50 39.47 18.78 11.93
C TRP A 50 40.29 20.07 11.91
N LEU A 51 39.87 21.06 11.12
CA LEU A 51 40.52 22.37 11.04
C LEU A 51 40.38 23.20 12.33
N LEU A 52 39.23 23.13 13.01
CA LEU A 52 38.92 24.00 14.16
C LEU A 52 39.28 23.38 15.52
N ALA A 53 39.19 22.06 15.66
CA ALA A 53 39.26 21.35 16.94
C ALA A 53 40.19 20.13 16.91
N GLY A 54 40.87 19.88 15.79
CA GLY A 54 41.87 18.83 15.65
C GLY A 54 41.31 17.43 15.34
N PRO A 55 42.21 16.45 15.16
CA PRO A 55 41.87 15.14 14.59
C PRO A 55 40.94 14.31 15.47
N TRP A 56 41.13 14.32 16.79
CA TRP A 56 40.31 13.54 17.72
C TRP A 56 38.85 13.99 17.72
N ALA A 57 38.59 15.30 17.68
CA ALA A 57 37.23 15.84 17.61
C ALA A 57 36.56 15.51 16.27
N SER A 58 37.32 15.51 15.17
CA SER A 58 36.79 15.18 13.83
C SER A 58 36.46 13.71 13.63
N ALA A 59 37.08 12.81 14.40
CA ALA A 59 37.03 11.38 14.20
C ALA A 59 35.59 10.84 14.21
N VAL A 60 34.72 11.37 15.08
CA VAL A 60 33.31 10.93 15.17
C VAL A 60 32.58 11.11 13.84
N PHE A 61 32.72 12.25 13.17
CA PHE A 61 32.03 12.53 11.91
C PHE A 61 32.59 11.69 10.76
N LEU A 62 33.92 11.54 10.71
CA LEU A 62 34.58 10.74 9.67
C LEU A 62 34.29 9.24 9.82
N LEU A 63 34.24 8.72 11.05
CA LEU A 63 33.86 7.33 11.32
C LEU A 63 32.40 7.07 10.94
N LEU A 64 31.48 7.99 11.24
CA LEU A 64 30.08 7.89 10.82
C LEU A 64 29.94 7.93 9.29
N ALA A 65 30.69 8.82 8.62
CA ALA A 65 30.72 8.87 7.15
C ALA A 65 31.25 7.56 6.54
N ALA A 66 32.35 7.03 7.08
CA ALA A 66 32.93 5.76 6.65
C ALA A 66 31.95 4.58 6.86
N ALA A 67 31.30 4.51 8.01
CA ALA A 67 30.28 3.51 8.29
C ALA A 67 29.11 3.58 7.29
N LEU A 68 28.64 4.79 6.98
CA LEU A 68 27.55 4.98 6.01
C LEU A 68 27.97 4.60 4.59
N LEU A 69 29.22 4.89 4.18
CA LEU A 69 29.77 4.43 2.90
C LEU A 69 29.86 2.91 2.83
N LEU A 70 30.31 2.25 3.89
CA LEU A 70 30.36 0.79 3.97
C LEU A 70 28.97 0.18 3.83
N ILE A 71 27.95 0.76 4.47
CA ILE A 71 26.56 0.33 4.32
C ILE A 71 26.08 0.50 2.86
N VAL A 72 26.35 1.64 2.22
CA VAL A 72 25.98 1.86 0.82
C VAL A 72 26.69 0.88 -0.11
N ALA A 73 27.98 0.64 0.10
CA ALA A 73 28.75 -0.33 -0.67
C ALA A 73 28.17 -1.75 -0.51
N PHE A 74 27.87 -2.15 0.74
CA PHE A 74 27.21 -3.41 1.04
C PHE A 74 25.84 -3.53 0.36
N ASP A 75 25.01 -2.49 0.41
CA ASP A 75 23.69 -2.46 -0.23
C ASP A 75 23.81 -2.59 -1.76
N ILE A 76 24.79 -1.93 -2.38
CA ILE A 76 25.05 -2.05 -3.82
C ILE A 76 25.47 -3.49 -4.16
N VAL A 77 26.45 -4.05 -3.45
CA VAL A 77 26.94 -5.42 -3.69
C VAL A 77 25.81 -6.44 -3.52
N THR A 78 25.07 -6.38 -2.41
CA THR A 78 24.08 -7.40 -2.06
C THR A 78 22.73 -7.22 -2.76
N SER A 79 22.30 -5.98 -2.99
CA SER A 79 20.95 -5.70 -3.51
C SER A 79 20.93 -5.22 -4.96
N LYS A 80 21.98 -4.52 -5.45
CA LYS A 80 22.05 -4.06 -6.85
C LYS A 80 22.74 -5.09 -7.75
N PHE A 81 23.85 -5.66 -7.29
CA PHE A 81 24.61 -6.68 -8.02
C PHE A 81 24.27 -8.11 -7.60
N LEU A 82 23.39 -8.27 -6.60
CA LEU A 82 22.86 -9.57 -6.16
C LEU A 82 23.94 -10.56 -5.67
N VAL A 83 25.08 -10.05 -5.21
CA VAL A 83 26.14 -10.85 -4.59
C VAL A 83 25.82 -11.00 -3.11
N ARG A 84 25.10 -12.08 -2.77
CA ARG A 84 24.55 -12.30 -1.43
C ARG A 84 24.43 -13.78 -1.11
N LEU A 85 24.32 -14.10 0.19
CA LEU A 85 24.08 -15.47 0.64
C LEU A 85 22.62 -15.87 0.34
N PRO A 86 22.36 -17.17 0.11
CA PRO A 86 21.00 -17.65 -0.07
C PRO A 86 20.17 -17.42 1.19
N GLU A 87 18.92 -17.03 0.99
CA GLU A 87 17.97 -16.77 2.07
C GLU A 87 17.00 -17.95 2.20
N ARG A 88 16.57 -18.24 3.43
CA ARG A 88 15.53 -19.25 3.66
C ARG A 88 14.17 -18.68 3.25
N ARG A 89 13.29 -19.55 2.77
CA ARG A 89 11.90 -19.18 2.55
C ARG A 89 11.26 -18.76 3.89
N PRO A 90 10.51 -17.66 3.93
CA PRO A 90 9.80 -17.24 5.12
C PRO A 90 8.80 -18.30 5.58
N PRO A 91 8.57 -18.42 6.90
CA PRO A 91 7.57 -19.34 7.42
C PRO A 91 6.15 -18.86 7.04
N ARG A 92 5.27 -19.83 6.81
CA ARG A 92 3.84 -19.60 6.65
C ARG A 92 3.21 -19.18 7.98
N ARG A 93 2.02 -18.59 7.89
CA ARG A 93 1.23 -18.04 9.01
C ARG A 93 -0.18 -18.62 9.02
N ASP A 94 -0.31 -19.90 8.70
CA ASP A 94 -1.60 -20.58 8.54
C ASP A 94 -2.44 -20.63 9.84
N GLY A 95 -1.81 -20.44 11.01
CA GLY A 95 -2.49 -20.41 12.31
C GLY A 95 -3.00 -19.04 12.77
N LEU A 96 -2.82 -17.97 11.97
CA LEU A 96 -3.28 -16.62 12.34
C LEU A 96 -4.72 -16.36 11.88
N SER A 97 -5.49 -15.63 12.69
CA SER A 97 -6.81 -15.13 12.31
C SER A 97 -6.72 -14.05 11.22
N ALA A 98 -7.86 -13.71 10.58
CA ALA A 98 -7.90 -12.64 9.58
C ALA A 98 -7.42 -11.29 10.14
N ILE A 99 -7.80 -10.96 11.37
CA ILE A 99 -7.38 -9.73 12.06
C ILE A 99 -5.87 -9.74 12.34
N GLU A 100 -5.32 -10.87 12.79
CA GLU A 100 -3.89 -11.03 13.02
C GLU A 100 -3.09 -10.94 11.72
N LEU A 101 -3.59 -11.50 10.62
CA LEU A 101 -2.98 -11.38 9.30
C LEU A 101 -2.97 -9.92 8.82
N LEU A 102 -4.09 -9.20 8.97
CA LEU A 102 -4.19 -7.77 8.64
C LEU A 102 -3.19 -6.93 9.43
N ARG A 103 -3.01 -7.23 10.73
CA ARG A 103 -2.00 -6.60 11.60
C ARG A 103 -0.57 -6.96 11.19
N ALA A 104 -0.34 -8.21 10.83
CA ALA A 104 0.98 -8.74 10.50
C ALA A 104 1.44 -8.35 9.08
N ARG A 105 0.51 -7.94 8.21
CA ARG A 105 0.79 -7.45 6.85
C ARG A 105 1.56 -6.13 6.93
N LYS A 106 2.69 -6.07 6.21
CA LYS A 106 3.52 -4.87 6.04
C LYS A 106 3.93 -4.74 4.57
N SER A 107 4.16 -3.52 4.10
CA SER A 107 4.60 -3.30 2.73
C SER A 107 6.04 -3.80 2.55
N CYS A 108 6.21 -4.88 1.79
CA CYS A 108 7.50 -5.48 1.48
C CYS A 108 8.14 -4.79 0.25
N ARG A 109 9.34 -4.23 0.42
CA ARG A 109 10.03 -3.49 -0.65
C ARG A 109 11.38 -4.07 -1.04
N SER A 110 11.76 -5.22 -0.48
CA SER A 110 12.92 -5.98 -0.91
C SER A 110 12.59 -7.46 -0.94
N TYR A 111 12.89 -8.10 -2.06
CA TYR A 111 12.53 -9.48 -2.34
C TYR A 111 13.76 -10.37 -2.55
N GLN A 112 13.62 -11.64 -2.19
CA GLN A 112 14.63 -12.67 -2.45
C GLN A 112 14.76 -12.86 -3.97
N THR A 113 15.93 -13.33 -4.42
CA THR A 113 16.19 -13.65 -5.84
C THR A 113 15.53 -14.95 -6.25
N THR A 114 15.16 -15.78 -5.28
CA THR A 114 14.42 -17.02 -5.49
C THR A 114 12.99 -16.69 -5.91
N PRO A 115 12.54 -17.12 -7.10
CA PRO A 115 11.16 -16.94 -7.51
C PRO A 115 10.21 -17.75 -6.61
N LEU A 116 8.92 -17.43 -6.64
CA LEU A 116 7.90 -18.23 -5.97
C LEU A 116 7.98 -19.68 -6.44
N SER A 117 7.89 -20.61 -5.48
CA SER A 117 7.74 -22.02 -5.79
C SER A 117 6.47 -22.25 -6.61
N ASP A 118 6.42 -23.31 -7.40
CA ASP A 118 5.23 -23.62 -8.20
C ASP A 118 3.99 -23.83 -7.33
N SER A 119 4.16 -24.40 -6.13
CA SER A 119 3.10 -24.55 -5.13
C SER A 119 2.58 -23.21 -4.64
N ASP A 120 3.47 -22.31 -4.21
CA ASP A 120 3.07 -21.00 -3.70
C ASP A 120 2.44 -20.14 -4.81
N ARG A 121 2.99 -20.20 -6.03
CA ARG A 121 2.43 -19.49 -7.18
C ARG A 121 1.04 -20.01 -7.52
N LYS A 122 0.83 -21.33 -7.52
CA LYS A 122 -0.48 -21.93 -7.75
C LYS A 122 -1.49 -21.53 -6.69
N GLU A 123 -1.11 -21.55 -5.41
CA GLU A 123 -1.96 -21.12 -4.30
C GLU A 123 -2.32 -19.63 -4.38
N LEU A 124 -1.36 -18.77 -4.74
CA LEU A 124 -1.60 -17.34 -4.97
C LEU A 124 -2.62 -17.10 -6.10
N LEU A 125 -2.46 -17.79 -7.23
CA LEU A 125 -3.37 -17.67 -8.36
C LEU A 125 -4.77 -18.23 -8.03
N ALA A 126 -4.84 -19.28 -7.22
CA ALA A 126 -6.12 -19.79 -6.71
C ALA A 126 -6.81 -18.78 -5.77
N ALA A 127 -6.04 -18.05 -4.95
CA ALA A 127 -6.58 -16.96 -4.15
C ALA A 127 -7.10 -15.82 -5.03
N VAL A 128 -6.36 -15.43 -6.09
CA VAL A 128 -6.84 -14.45 -7.07
C VAL A 128 -8.17 -14.90 -7.68
N GLU A 129 -8.24 -16.11 -8.22
CA GLU A 129 -9.45 -16.64 -8.85
C GLU A 129 -10.64 -16.63 -7.89
N ARG A 130 -10.43 -17.10 -6.65
CA ARG A 130 -11.49 -17.13 -5.63
C ARG A 130 -12.01 -15.73 -5.30
N GLU A 131 -11.13 -14.73 -5.20
CA GLU A 131 -11.57 -13.35 -4.90
C GLU A 131 -12.24 -12.67 -6.10
N LEU A 132 -11.86 -13.03 -7.33
CA LEU A 132 -12.51 -12.53 -8.55
C LEU A 132 -13.91 -13.13 -8.78
N GLN A 133 -14.19 -14.32 -8.22
CA GLN A 133 -15.52 -14.94 -8.27
C GLN A 133 -16.53 -14.33 -7.28
N ARG A 134 -16.09 -13.45 -6.37
CA ARG A 134 -16.99 -12.78 -5.43
C ARG A 134 -17.79 -11.70 -6.16
N PRO A 135 -19.08 -11.50 -5.81
CA PRO A 135 -19.87 -10.42 -6.40
C PRO A 135 -19.19 -9.05 -6.19
N PRO A 136 -18.93 -8.29 -7.27
CA PRO A 136 -18.45 -6.92 -7.16
C PRO A 136 -19.52 -6.03 -6.52
N LEU A 137 -19.11 -4.91 -5.94
CA LEU A 137 -20.02 -3.86 -5.51
C LEU A 137 -20.59 -3.11 -6.71
N GLY A 138 -19.76 -2.90 -7.75
CA GLY A 138 -20.12 -2.30 -9.02
C GLY A 138 -20.60 -3.29 -10.07
N LYS A 139 -20.82 -2.78 -11.29
CA LYS A 139 -21.22 -3.59 -12.45
C LYS A 139 -20.03 -4.24 -13.17
N ALA A 140 -18.87 -3.58 -13.13
CA ALA A 140 -17.67 -4.06 -13.80
C ALA A 140 -16.94 -5.07 -12.91
N GLU A 141 -16.51 -6.18 -13.51
CA GLU A 141 -15.71 -7.19 -12.81
C GLU A 141 -14.28 -6.66 -12.60
N PRO A 142 -13.72 -6.78 -11.38
CA PRO A 142 -12.33 -6.42 -11.13
C PRO A 142 -11.41 -7.35 -11.93
N ARG A 143 -10.33 -6.82 -12.48
CA ARG A 143 -9.39 -7.62 -13.28
C ARG A 143 -7.99 -7.58 -12.67
N LEU A 144 -7.48 -8.75 -12.31
CA LEU A 144 -6.15 -8.95 -11.72
C LEU A 144 -5.33 -9.90 -12.59
N LEU A 145 -4.27 -9.39 -13.22
CA LEU A 145 -3.40 -10.19 -14.08
C LEU A 145 -2.05 -10.45 -13.41
N TYR A 146 -1.64 -11.72 -13.37
CA TYR A 146 -0.31 -12.08 -12.92
C TYR A 146 0.72 -11.93 -14.05
N ILE A 147 1.87 -11.36 -13.70
CA ILE A 147 3.06 -11.29 -14.54
C ILE A 147 4.30 -11.69 -13.76
N ARG A 148 5.21 -12.36 -14.46
CA ARG A 148 6.55 -12.70 -13.98
C ARG A 148 7.58 -12.02 -14.86
N ALA A 149 7.91 -10.77 -14.53
CA ALA A 149 8.86 -9.95 -15.23
C ALA A 149 9.48 -8.92 -14.27
N PRO A 150 10.75 -8.52 -14.47
CA PRO A 150 11.36 -7.46 -13.67
C PRO A 150 10.80 -6.09 -14.09
N LEU A 151 9.67 -5.70 -13.52
CA LEU A 151 9.09 -4.39 -13.77
C LEU A 151 9.93 -3.26 -13.18
N THR A 152 9.92 -2.12 -13.85
CA THR A 152 10.55 -0.92 -13.30
C THR A 152 9.60 -0.25 -12.31
N VAL A 153 9.87 -0.46 -11.03
CA VAL A 153 9.08 0.06 -9.89
C VAL A 153 9.97 0.72 -8.84
N TRP A 154 9.44 1.68 -8.10
CA TRP A 154 10.14 2.33 -6.98
C TRP A 154 9.20 2.54 -5.79
N PRO A 155 9.64 2.36 -4.53
CA PRO A 155 10.99 2.02 -4.06
C PRO A 155 11.22 0.52 -3.84
N VAL A 156 10.54 -0.33 -4.62
CA VAL A 156 10.67 -1.79 -4.52
C VAL A 156 11.93 -2.26 -5.24
N VAL A 157 12.67 -3.18 -4.62
CA VAL A 157 13.89 -3.78 -5.18
C VAL A 157 13.73 -5.29 -5.29
N ASN A 158 14.28 -5.87 -6.37
CA ASN A 158 14.36 -7.31 -6.62
C ASN A 158 13.03 -8.06 -6.74
N ALA A 159 11.91 -7.36 -6.87
CA ALA A 159 10.64 -7.99 -7.23
C ALA A 159 10.67 -8.45 -8.69
N SER A 160 10.20 -9.67 -8.94
CA SER A 160 10.08 -10.24 -10.28
C SER A 160 8.69 -10.80 -10.59
N GLU A 161 7.76 -10.69 -9.64
CA GLU A 161 6.40 -11.20 -9.74
C GLU A 161 5.43 -10.13 -9.25
N PHE A 162 4.36 -9.92 -10.02
CA PHE A 162 3.41 -8.86 -9.77
C PHE A 162 1.99 -9.31 -10.11
N LEU A 163 1.04 -8.79 -9.34
CA LEU A 163 -0.37 -8.74 -9.70
C LEU A 163 -0.66 -7.33 -10.24
N VAL A 164 -1.16 -7.24 -11.47
CA VAL A 164 -1.52 -5.98 -12.11
C VAL A 164 -3.02 -5.78 -12.00
N ALA A 165 -3.43 -4.68 -11.39
CA ALA A 165 -4.83 -4.33 -11.25
C ALA A 165 -5.28 -3.41 -12.40
N ILE A 166 -6.35 -3.83 -13.07
CA ILE A 166 -6.89 -3.20 -14.27
C ILE A 166 -8.35 -2.85 -14.02
N ALA A 167 -8.77 -1.69 -14.54
CA ALA A 167 -10.14 -1.22 -14.52
C ALA A 167 -10.56 -0.73 -15.91
N PRO A 168 -11.86 -0.71 -16.22
CA PRO A 168 -12.37 -0.34 -17.55
C PRO A 168 -12.18 1.14 -17.89
N GLU A 169 -12.09 1.43 -19.19
CA GLU A 169 -12.22 2.75 -19.81
C GLU A 169 -13.50 2.77 -20.67
N PRO A 170 -14.43 3.74 -20.49
CA PRO A 170 -14.34 4.91 -19.63
C PRO A 170 -14.31 4.58 -18.14
N TYR A 171 -13.67 5.45 -17.36
CA TYR A 171 -13.47 5.29 -15.92
C TYR A 171 -14.75 4.96 -15.16
N ASP A 172 -14.69 3.87 -14.38
CA ASP A 172 -15.71 3.49 -13.40
C ASP A 172 -15.11 3.50 -11.99
N ARG A 173 -15.63 4.36 -11.11
CA ARG A 173 -15.16 4.48 -9.72
C ARG A 173 -15.46 3.22 -8.90
N ALA A 174 -16.60 2.56 -9.14
CA ALA A 174 -16.95 1.35 -8.41
C ALA A 174 -15.99 0.21 -8.76
N ALA A 175 -15.62 0.07 -10.04
CA ALA A 175 -14.62 -0.89 -10.49
C ALA A 175 -13.26 -0.70 -9.77
N VAL A 176 -12.85 0.55 -9.53
CA VAL A 176 -11.60 0.86 -8.81
C VAL A 176 -11.70 0.55 -7.31
N ILE A 177 -12.88 0.72 -6.71
CA ILE A 177 -13.15 0.28 -5.33
C ILE A 177 -13.09 -1.25 -5.25
N ASP A 178 -13.72 -1.96 -6.19
CA ASP A 178 -13.70 -3.42 -6.25
C ASP A 178 -12.30 -3.99 -6.49
N VAL A 179 -11.47 -3.31 -7.29
CA VAL A 179 -10.04 -3.60 -7.41
C VAL A 179 -9.35 -3.54 -6.04
N GLY A 180 -9.58 -2.46 -5.28
CA GLY A 180 -9.03 -2.28 -3.94
C GLY A 180 -9.46 -3.40 -2.98
N ARG A 181 -10.76 -3.72 -2.98
CA ARG A 181 -11.37 -4.75 -2.14
C ARG A 181 -10.84 -6.14 -2.46
N SER A 182 -10.85 -6.53 -3.74
CA SER A 182 -10.47 -7.87 -4.18
C SER A 182 -8.98 -8.13 -3.97
N LEU A 183 -8.11 -7.22 -4.43
CA LEU A 183 -6.67 -7.39 -4.29
C LEU A 183 -6.20 -7.32 -2.82
N GLN A 184 -6.91 -6.60 -1.95
CA GLN A 184 -6.59 -6.60 -0.53
C GLN A 184 -6.83 -7.95 0.13
N ARG A 185 -7.88 -8.69 -0.25
CA ARG A 185 -8.11 -10.06 0.24
C ARG A 185 -7.02 -11.02 -0.23
N VAL A 186 -6.61 -10.92 -1.50
CA VAL A 186 -5.44 -11.65 -2.03
C VAL A 186 -4.16 -11.29 -1.26
N VAL A 187 -3.97 -10.02 -0.88
CA VAL A 187 -2.83 -9.56 -0.06
C VAL A 187 -2.84 -10.20 1.33
N VAL A 188 -4.02 -10.41 1.93
CA VAL A 188 -4.17 -11.11 3.21
C VAL A 188 -3.80 -12.59 3.07
N ASP A 189 -4.23 -13.27 2.00
CA ASP A 189 -3.79 -14.65 1.72
C ASP A 189 -2.30 -14.76 1.48
N ALA A 190 -1.73 -13.86 0.67
CA ALA A 190 -0.29 -13.82 0.45
C ALA A 190 0.46 -13.65 1.79
N THR A 191 -0.09 -12.84 2.71
CA THR A 191 0.46 -12.70 4.07
C THR A 191 0.39 -14.00 4.86
N ARG A 192 -0.73 -14.75 4.77
CA ARG A 192 -0.87 -16.09 5.37
C ARG A 192 0.16 -17.07 4.82
N MET A 193 0.45 -17.01 3.52
CA MET A 193 1.46 -17.84 2.87
C MET A 193 2.91 -17.47 3.24
N GLY A 194 3.13 -16.40 4.01
CA GLY A 194 4.47 -15.89 4.33
C GLY A 194 5.08 -15.02 3.21
N LEU A 195 4.30 -14.69 2.18
CA LEU A 195 4.74 -13.81 1.09
C LEU A 195 4.68 -12.35 1.52
N GLY A 196 5.63 -11.57 1.01
CA GLY A 196 5.65 -10.13 1.11
C GLY A 196 4.84 -9.53 -0.05
N THR A 197 4.15 -8.42 0.23
CA THR A 197 3.39 -7.69 -0.79
C THR A 197 3.64 -6.19 -0.73
N CYS A 198 3.59 -5.49 -1.86
CA CYS A 198 3.60 -4.02 -1.88
C CYS A 198 2.79 -3.45 -3.05
N TRP A 199 1.76 -2.69 -2.69
CA TRP A 199 1.02 -1.82 -3.59
C TRP A 199 1.91 -0.70 -4.14
N ILE A 200 1.90 -0.53 -5.46
CA ILE A 200 2.69 0.46 -6.20
C ILE A 200 1.76 1.09 -7.25
N GLY A 201 1.38 2.34 -7.03
CA GLY A 201 0.67 3.15 -8.03
C GLY A 201 1.66 4.03 -8.81
N PRO A 202 1.92 5.27 -8.36
CA PRO A 202 2.75 6.24 -9.09
C PRO A 202 4.23 5.86 -9.22
N GLY A 203 4.67 4.86 -8.46
CA GLY A 203 6.03 4.34 -8.52
C GLY A 203 6.27 3.32 -9.63
N ALA A 204 5.24 2.88 -10.36
CA ALA A 204 5.36 1.91 -11.45
C ALA A 204 5.44 2.60 -12.82
N ASP A 205 6.36 2.15 -13.66
CA ASP A 205 6.37 2.56 -15.07
C ASP A 205 5.26 1.82 -15.84
N GLN A 206 4.10 2.47 -15.95
CA GLN A 206 2.90 1.94 -16.63
C GLN A 206 3.18 1.48 -18.07
N ARG A 207 4.17 2.08 -18.76
CA ARG A 207 4.53 1.65 -20.12
C ARG A 207 5.21 0.28 -20.11
N SER A 208 6.13 0.03 -19.17
CA SER A 208 6.72 -1.30 -19.01
C SER A 208 5.67 -2.34 -18.64
N VAL A 209 4.73 -1.99 -17.76
CA VAL A 209 3.64 -2.89 -17.36
C VAL A 209 2.78 -3.26 -18.57
N ALA A 210 2.31 -2.28 -19.33
CA ALA A 210 1.50 -2.51 -20.53
C ALA A 210 2.24 -3.38 -21.56
N LYS A 211 3.54 -3.14 -21.75
CA LYS A 211 4.37 -3.95 -22.65
C LYS A 211 4.43 -5.43 -22.22
N GLU A 212 4.59 -5.71 -20.92
CA GLU A 212 4.63 -7.07 -20.38
C GLU A 212 3.26 -7.77 -20.38
N LEU A 213 2.16 -7.00 -20.36
CA LEU A 213 0.82 -7.55 -20.49
C LEU A 213 0.52 -8.02 -21.92
N GLY A 214 1.05 -7.31 -22.93
CA GLY A 214 0.84 -7.64 -24.34
C GLY A 214 -0.65 -7.63 -24.70
N GLU A 215 -1.10 -8.62 -25.48
CA GLU A 215 -2.48 -8.75 -25.94
C GLU A 215 -3.51 -8.95 -24.81
N ARG A 216 -3.05 -9.23 -23.58
CA ARG A 216 -3.95 -9.34 -22.41
C ARG A 216 -4.45 -7.98 -21.92
N PHE A 217 -3.96 -6.87 -22.45
CA PHE A 217 -4.34 -5.52 -22.04
C PHE A 217 -4.59 -4.62 -23.25
N ASP A 218 -5.74 -3.97 -23.29
CA ASP A 218 -6.08 -2.99 -24.33
C ASP A 218 -6.20 -1.58 -23.73
N ALA A 219 -5.24 -0.72 -24.05
CA ALA A 219 -5.19 0.65 -23.54
C ALA A 219 -6.32 1.56 -24.03
N ASN A 220 -7.13 1.12 -25.01
CA ASN A 220 -8.30 1.88 -25.48
C ASN A 220 -9.56 1.59 -24.64
N THR A 221 -9.62 0.43 -24.00
CA THR A 221 -10.80 -0.05 -23.26
C THR A 221 -10.49 -0.28 -21.78
N GLU A 222 -9.22 -0.16 -21.37
CA GLU A 222 -8.76 -0.45 -20.02
C GLU A 222 -7.64 0.48 -19.59
N HIS A 223 -7.48 0.65 -18.28
CA HIS A 223 -6.32 1.32 -17.70
C HIS A 223 -5.75 0.57 -16.50
N ILE A 224 -4.43 0.66 -16.34
CA ILE A 224 -3.71 0.09 -15.20
C ILE A 224 -3.91 1.00 -13.99
N VAL A 225 -4.56 0.48 -12.95
CA VAL A 225 -4.83 1.19 -11.70
C VAL A 225 -3.56 1.21 -10.83
N CYS A 226 -2.99 0.03 -10.58
CA CYS A 226 -1.75 -0.14 -9.82
C CYS A 226 -1.16 -1.53 -10.07
N VAL A 227 0.03 -1.78 -9.51
CA VAL A 227 0.62 -3.11 -9.43
C VAL A 227 0.90 -3.47 -7.97
N CYS A 228 0.81 -4.75 -7.63
CA CYS A 228 1.21 -5.29 -6.35
C CYS A 228 2.39 -6.23 -6.56
N ALA A 229 3.58 -5.84 -6.09
CA ALA A 229 4.72 -6.74 -6.05
C ALA A 229 4.44 -7.87 -5.05
N VAL A 230 4.81 -9.10 -5.40
CA VAL A 230 4.64 -10.29 -4.56
C VAL A 230 5.88 -11.17 -4.65
N GLY A 231 6.26 -11.80 -3.54
CA GLY A 231 7.44 -12.66 -3.49
C GLY A 231 7.89 -12.93 -2.06
N TYR A 232 8.99 -13.67 -1.90
CA TYR A 232 9.58 -13.88 -0.58
C TYR A 232 10.30 -12.61 -0.10
N PRO A 233 9.98 -12.04 1.08
CA PRO A 233 10.73 -10.92 1.66
C PRO A 233 12.21 -11.26 1.85
N SER A 234 13.07 -10.29 1.53
CA SER A 234 14.51 -10.37 1.73
C SER A 234 14.98 -9.55 2.93
N ALA A 235 15.96 -10.07 3.67
CA ALA A 235 16.73 -9.36 4.68
C ALA A 235 17.70 -8.35 4.05
N TYR A 236 18.12 -8.56 2.81
CA TYR A 236 18.95 -7.62 2.05
C TYR A 236 18.07 -6.48 1.51
N ALA A 237 17.83 -5.48 2.34
CA ALA A 237 17.07 -4.29 1.98
C ALA A 237 17.98 -3.05 2.09
N PRO A 238 18.10 -2.24 1.03
CA PRO A 238 18.91 -1.03 1.08
C PRO A 238 18.51 -0.11 2.24
N LEU A 239 19.46 0.59 2.84
CA LEU A 239 19.26 1.46 4.01
C LEU A 239 18.09 2.42 3.81
N PHE A 240 18.03 3.10 2.65
CA PHE A 240 16.92 3.99 2.32
C PHE A 240 15.57 3.25 2.34
N VAL A 241 15.50 2.06 1.72
CA VAL A 241 14.27 1.27 1.63
C VAL A 241 13.82 0.80 3.02
N ARG A 242 14.76 0.41 3.89
CA ARG A 242 14.50 0.04 5.29
C ARG A 242 13.90 1.20 6.07
N LEU A 243 14.58 2.35 6.07
CA LEU A 243 14.14 3.55 6.79
C LEU A 243 12.81 4.09 6.24
N PHE A 244 12.65 4.12 4.92
CA PHE A 244 11.41 4.51 4.27
C PHE A 244 10.27 3.58 4.68
N THR A 245 10.46 2.26 4.60
CA THR A 245 9.43 1.29 4.98
C THR A 245 9.05 1.39 6.46
N GLN A 246 10.03 1.55 7.35
CA GLN A 246 9.79 1.75 8.78
C GLN A 246 8.99 3.03 9.03
N LYS A 247 9.40 4.16 8.45
CA LYS A 247 8.69 5.44 8.60
C LYS A 247 7.24 5.34 8.12
N MET A 248 7.02 4.75 6.96
CA MET A 248 5.68 4.58 6.36
C MET A 248 4.78 3.59 7.12
N SER A 249 5.37 2.74 7.97
CA SER A 249 4.62 1.78 8.80
C SER A 249 4.39 2.29 10.22
N ALA A 250 5.27 3.15 10.74
CA ALA A 250 5.20 3.69 12.09
C ALA A 250 4.19 4.83 12.25
N THR A 251 3.87 5.53 11.15
CA THR A 251 2.91 6.63 11.19
C THR A 251 1.53 6.12 10.80
N ARG A 252 0.57 6.22 11.73
CA ARG A 252 -0.85 6.04 11.46
C ARG A 252 -1.66 7.09 12.19
N LEU A 253 -2.65 7.68 11.53
CA LEU A 253 -3.58 8.60 12.21
C LEU A 253 -4.28 7.87 13.37
N PRO A 254 -4.61 8.56 14.46
CA PRO A 254 -5.41 8.00 15.54
C PRO A 254 -6.86 7.74 15.07
N LEU A 255 -7.56 6.80 15.72
CA LEU A 255 -8.93 6.43 15.34
C LEU A 255 -9.92 7.61 15.34
N ARG A 256 -9.75 8.58 16.25
CA ARG A 256 -10.57 9.81 16.32
C ARG A 256 -10.49 10.70 15.07
N GLU A 257 -9.43 10.55 14.27
CA GLU A 257 -9.29 11.27 13.00
C GLU A 257 -9.83 10.47 11.83
N LEU A 258 -10.26 9.22 12.06
CA LEU A 258 -10.65 8.24 11.06
C LEU A 258 -12.14 7.88 11.09
N PHE A 259 -12.72 7.86 12.29
CA PHE A 259 -14.09 7.44 12.56
C PHE A 259 -14.89 8.56 13.23
N PHE A 260 -16.11 8.78 12.74
CA PHE A 260 -16.97 9.89 13.15
C PHE A 260 -18.39 9.40 13.46
N SER A 261 -19.14 10.18 14.22
CA SER A 261 -20.56 9.94 14.50
C SER A 261 -21.50 10.71 13.56
N ASP A 262 -20.97 11.46 12.59
CA ASP A 262 -21.74 12.27 11.65
C ASP A 262 -21.13 12.22 10.23
N ASP A 263 -21.99 12.39 9.23
CA ASP A 263 -21.63 12.30 7.81
C ASP A 263 -20.78 13.50 7.34
N ALA A 264 -20.78 14.63 8.07
CA ALA A 264 -19.92 15.77 7.77
C ALA A 264 -18.47 15.53 8.26
N LEU A 265 -18.21 14.43 8.96
CA LEU A 265 -16.90 14.02 9.48
C LEU A 265 -16.30 15.05 10.44
N GLN A 266 -17.14 15.63 11.32
CA GLN A 266 -16.72 16.69 12.23
C GLN A 266 -16.63 16.25 13.70
N LYS A 267 -17.42 15.25 14.11
CA LYS A 267 -17.52 14.75 15.49
C LYS A 267 -16.85 13.38 15.57
N PRO A 268 -15.63 13.29 16.13
CA PRO A 268 -14.96 12.01 16.33
C PRO A 268 -15.83 11.02 17.10
N LEU A 269 -15.82 9.77 16.66
CA LEU A 269 -16.53 8.69 17.32
C LEU A 269 -15.76 8.24 18.57
N ASP A 270 -16.46 8.07 19.70
CA ASP A 270 -15.91 7.33 20.84
C ASP A 270 -16.02 5.82 20.57
N VAL A 271 -15.00 5.28 19.90
CA VAL A 271 -14.94 3.86 19.52
C VAL A 271 -14.91 2.89 20.70
N CYS A 272 -14.69 3.38 21.93
CA CYS A 272 -14.66 2.56 23.14
C CYS A 272 -16.00 2.56 23.89
N ALA A 273 -16.95 3.40 23.49
CA ALA A 273 -18.27 3.45 24.09
C ALA A 273 -19.22 2.45 23.42
N THR A 274 -20.13 1.87 24.19
CA THR A 274 -21.28 1.13 23.63
C THR A 274 -22.16 2.07 22.81
N PRO A 275 -22.61 1.69 21.60
CA PRO A 275 -22.51 0.38 20.94
C PRO A 275 -21.24 0.11 20.12
N TYR A 276 -20.35 1.08 19.98
CA TYR A 276 -19.25 1.10 19.01
C TYR A 276 -18.11 0.14 19.35
N ASP A 277 -17.88 -0.11 20.65
CA ASP A 277 -16.87 -1.02 21.18
C ASP A 277 -16.91 -2.43 20.56
N ARG A 278 -18.10 -2.91 20.15
CA ARG A 278 -18.26 -4.20 19.46
C ARG A 278 -17.49 -4.33 18.13
N PHE A 279 -17.12 -3.21 17.51
CA PHE A 279 -16.35 -3.13 16.26
C PHE A 279 -14.88 -2.71 16.48
N GLY A 280 -14.39 -2.73 17.73
CA GLY A 280 -13.05 -2.25 18.10
C GLY A 280 -11.92 -2.72 17.18
N GLU A 281 -11.87 -4.02 16.87
CA GLU A 281 -10.84 -4.57 15.97
C GLU A 281 -11.04 -4.18 14.51
N ALA A 282 -12.29 -4.00 14.05
CA ALA A 282 -12.60 -3.52 12.71
C ALA A 282 -12.05 -2.10 12.48
N TYR A 283 -12.16 -1.22 13.49
CA TYR A 283 -11.57 0.11 13.45
C TYR A 283 -10.04 0.08 13.32
N GLU A 284 -9.37 -0.78 14.09
CA GLU A 284 -7.91 -0.90 14.06
C GLU A 284 -7.39 -1.51 12.74
N VAL A 285 -8.03 -2.53 12.18
CA VAL A 285 -7.58 -3.08 10.89
C VAL A 285 -7.75 -2.10 9.74
N CYS A 286 -8.79 -1.26 9.77
CA CYS A 286 -8.95 -0.15 8.83
C CYS A 286 -7.86 0.90 9.00
N ARG A 287 -7.49 1.23 10.25
CA ARG A 287 -6.33 2.09 10.53
C ARG A 287 -5.01 1.52 10.02
N TRP A 288 -4.81 0.20 10.06
CA TRP A 288 -3.59 -0.45 9.57
C TRP A 288 -3.55 -0.66 8.04
N ALA A 289 -4.66 -0.39 7.36
CA ALA A 289 -4.79 -0.54 5.91
C ALA A 289 -3.65 0.15 5.13
N PRO A 290 -3.11 -0.46 4.07
CA PRO A 290 -2.21 0.24 3.17
C PRO A 290 -2.96 1.36 2.40
N SER A 291 -2.25 2.44 2.10
CA SER A 291 -2.74 3.52 1.23
C SER A 291 -1.57 4.18 0.50
N SER A 292 -1.83 4.79 -0.66
CA SER A 292 -0.80 5.49 -1.44
C SER A 292 -0.11 6.54 -0.58
N TYR A 293 1.23 6.50 -0.53
CA TYR A 293 2.06 7.34 0.33
C TYR A 293 1.62 7.40 1.81
N ASN A 294 0.95 6.36 2.31
CA ASN A 294 0.37 6.36 3.65
C ASN A 294 -0.56 7.56 3.91
N GLY A 295 -1.25 8.04 2.88
CA GLY A 295 -2.12 9.21 2.97
C GLY A 295 -3.39 8.97 3.79
N GLN A 296 -3.79 7.70 4.01
CA GLN A 296 -5.00 7.30 4.72
C GLN A 296 -6.20 8.15 4.27
N THR A 297 -6.59 8.04 3.01
CA THR A 297 -7.57 8.93 2.37
C THR A 297 -9.03 8.54 2.59
N THR A 298 -9.28 7.55 3.46
CA THR A 298 -10.61 7.03 3.77
C THR A 298 -11.01 7.44 5.18
N ARG A 299 -12.28 7.75 5.38
CA ARG A 299 -12.94 7.98 6.68
C ARG A 299 -14.22 7.17 6.76
N ALA A 300 -14.74 6.97 7.96
CA ALA A 300 -16.06 6.39 8.12
C ALA A 300 -16.93 7.16 9.14
N ALA A 301 -18.23 7.25 8.84
CA ALA A 301 -19.25 7.66 9.80
C ALA A 301 -20.03 6.43 10.25
N VAL A 302 -20.18 6.27 11.56
CA VAL A 302 -20.90 5.14 12.17
C VAL A 302 -22.21 5.67 12.72
N GLN A 303 -23.32 5.14 12.22
CA GLN A 303 -24.66 5.54 12.64
C GLN A 303 -25.31 4.44 13.49
N THR A 304 -26.22 4.87 14.36
CA THR A 304 -27.02 3.98 15.20
C THR A 304 -28.50 4.10 14.83
N ASP A 305 -29.26 3.03 15.04
CA ASP A 305 -30.72 3.08 14.98
C ASP A 305 -31.32 3.72 16.26
N ASP A 306 -32.65 3.84 16.29
CA ASP A 306 -33.42 4.34 17.44
C ASP A 306 -33.22 3.48 18.71
N GLY A 307 -32.81 2.22 18.54
CA GLY A 307 -32.49 1.29 19.63
C GLY A 307 -31.07 1.47 20.18
N GLY A 308 -30.25 2.33 19.58
CA GLY A 308 -28.86 2.55 19.96
C GLY A 308 -27.92 1.44 19.52
N ASP A 309 -28.31 0.58 18.57
CA ASP A 309 -27.44 -0.40 17.91
C ASP A 309 -26.83 0.23 16.64
N VAL A 310 -25.58 -0.12 16.29
CA VAL A 310 -24.99 0.31 15.01
C VAL A 310 -25.78 -0.29 13.86
N ASN A 311 -26.33 0.54 12.97
CA ASN A 311 -27.17 0.11 11.85
C ASN A 311 -26.50 0.28 10.49
N GLU A 312 -25.59 1.25 10.34
CA GLU A 312 -24.79 1.42 9.14
C GLU A 312 -23.46 2.11 9.41
N VAL A 313 -22.48 1.78 8.56
CA VAL A 313 -21.16 2.42 8.52
C VAL A 313 -20.92 2.95 7.12
N LYS A 314 -20.90 4.27 6.97
CA LYS A 314 -20.67 4.95 5.69
C LYS A 314 -19.19 5.24 5.51
N PHE A 315 -18.63 4.92 4.36
CA PHE A 315 -17.23 5.10 4.02
C PHE A 315 -17.05 6.22 3.01
N PHE A 316 -16.12 7.12 3.30
CA PHE A 316 -15.90 8.34 2.54
C PHE A 316 -14.47 8.46 2.05
N ALA A 317 -14.29 8.93 0.81
CA ALA A 317 -13.02 9.44 0.32
C ALA A 317 -12.88 10.93 0.65
N VAL A 318 -11.74 11.33 1.24
CA VAL A 318 -11.45 12.73 1.61
C VAL A 318 -10.45 13.42 0.69
N THR A 319 -10.19 12.85 -0.50
CA THR A 319 -9.32 13.45 -1.51
C THR A 319 -9.90 13.25 -2.91
N THR A 320 -9.58 14.14 -3.84
CA THR A 320 -10.03 14.08 -5.24
C THR A 320 -9.21 13.11 -6.11
N SER A 321 -8.39 12.24 -5.51
CA SER A 321 -7.58 11.31 -6.30
C SER A 321 -8.44 10.32 -7.08
N ARG A 322 -8.28 10.30 -8.41
CA ARG A 322 -9.00 9.38 -9.33
C ARG A 322 -8.78 7.90 -8.97
N TYR A 323 -7.59 7.51 -8.51
CA TYR A 323 -7.29 6.10 -8.20
C TYR A 323 -7.00 5.85 -6.74
N TYR A 324 -6.19 6.70 -6.08
CA TYR A 324 -5.66 6.35 -4.77
C TYR A 324 -6.73 6.37 -3.68
N ALA A 325 -7.68 7.30 -3.76
CA ALA A 325 -8.78 7.37 -2.81
C ALA A 325 -9.75 6.17 -2.94
N PRO A 326 -10.31 5.87 -4.13
CA PRO A 326 -11.21 4.73 -4.28
C PRO A 326 -10.52 3.38 -4.03
N VAL A 327 -9.25 3.19 -4.43
CA VAL A 327 -8.49 1.98 -4.07
C VAL A 327 -8.34 1.85 -2.55
N ALA A 328 -7.97 2.93 -1.85
CA ALA A 328 -7.85 2.92 -0.40
C ALA A 328 -9.19 2.65 0.31
N LEU A 329 -10.29 3.12 -0.26
CA LEU A 329 -11.64 2.83 0.23
C LEU A 329 -12.00 1.35 0.03
N GLY A 330 -11.72 0.77 -1.14
CA GLY A 330 -11.88 -0.67 -1.37
C GLY A 330 -11.06 -1.53 -0.42
N ILE A 331 -9.82 -1.13 -0.14
CA ILE A 331 -8.96 -1.78 0.87
C ILE A 331 -9.63 -1.71 2.26
N TRP A 332 -10.24 -0.58 2.63
CA TRP A 332 -11.00 -0.47 3.88
C TRP A 332 -12.22 -1.38 3.89
N CYS A 333 -12.97 -1.47 2.79
CA CYS A 333 -14.09 -2.43 2.68
C CYS A 333 -13.62 -3.86 2.95
N ALA A 334 -12.55 -4.32 2.30
CA ALA A 334 -12.02 -5.67 2.53
C ALA A 334 -11.57 -5.89 3.98
N ASN A 335 -10.85 -4.93 4.58
CA ASN A 335 -10.41 -5.03 5.97
C ASN A 335 -11.61 -5.06 6.94
N TRP A 336 -12.60 -4.20 6.70
CA TRP A 336 -13.82 -4.15 7.51
C TRP A 336 -14.58 -5.47 7.44
N GLU A 337 -14.83 -6.01 6.24
CA GLU A 337 -15.53 -7.29 6.07
C GLU A 337 -14.81 -8.43 6.77
N LEU A 338 -13.47 -8.53 6.60
CA LEU A 338 -12.67 -9.59 7.23
C LEU A 338 -12.69 -9.50 8.76
N ALA A 339 -12.69 -8.29 9.33
CA ALA A 339 -12.79 -8.12 10.78
C ALA A 339 -14.23 -8.34 11.28
N ALA A 340 -15.23 -7.84 10.55
CA ALA A 340 -16.64 -8.02 10.88
C ALA A 340 -17.02 -9.51 10.90
N GLU A 341 -16.58 -10.28 9.90
CA GLU A 341 -16.71 -11.73 9.84
C GLU A 341 -16.02 -12.42 11.04
N ALA A 342 -14.77 -12.03 11.35
CA ALA A 342 -14.04 -12.58 12.50
C ALA A 342 -14.67 -12.24 13.87
N LEU A 343 -15.39 -11.13 13.97
CA LEU A 343 -16.12 -10.70 15.17
C LEU A 343 -17.53 -11.28 15.25
N GLY A 344 -17.98 -12.06 14.25
CA GLY A 344 -19.36 -12.55 14.15
C GLY A 344 -20.39 -11.43 13.92
N GLN A 345 -19.95 -10.28 13.42
CA GLN A 345 -20.77 -9.11 13.07
C GLN A 345 -20.91 -9.03 11.55
N GLU A 346 -21.43 -10.08 10.91
CA GLU A 346 -21.55 -10.12 9.45
C GLU A 346 -22.45 -8.98 8.91
N GLY A 347 -22.22 -8.62 7.65
CA GLY A 347 -22.98 -7.57 6.98
C GLY A 347 -22.59 -7.41 5.52
N THR A 348 -23.28 -6.53 4.83
CA THR A 348 -23.14 -6.35 3.38
C THR A 348 -22.79 -4.91 3.03
N PHE A 349 -21.94 -4.77 2.02
CA PHE A 349 -21.64 -3.48 1.41
C PHE A 349 -22.59 -3.18 0.26
N GLU A 350 -22.99 -1.92 0.18
CA GLU A 350 -23.67 -1.30 -0.96
C GLU A 350 -22.88 -0.07 -1.40
N LEU A 351 -22.94 0.25 -2.69
CA LEU A 351 -22.37 1.50 -3.19
C LEU A 351 -23.14 2.71 -2.65
N GLY A 352 -22.41 3.78 -2.33
CA GLY A 352 -22.99 5.08 -2.01
C GLY A 352 -23.64 5.74 -3.23
N PRO A 353 -24.14 6.98 -3.09
CA PRO A 353 -24.81 7.72 -4.18
C PRO A 353 -23.92 8.03 -5.39
N GLY A 354 -22.64 7.66 -5.37
CA GLY A 354 -21.68 7.81 -6.46
C GLY A 354 -20.66 8.91 -6.20
N PRO A 355 -19.71 9.13 -7.15
CA PRO A 355 -18.71 10.18 -7.01
C PRO A 355 -19.38 11.56 -6.84
N SER A 356 -19.06 12.23 -5.74
CA SER A 356 -19.44 13.62 -5.49
C SER A 356 -18.36 14.57 -6.00
N ASP A 357 -18.75 15.69 -6.63
CA ASP A 357 -17.85 16.80 -6.96
C ASP A 357 -17.32 17.52 -5.72
N HIS A 358 -17.94 17.29 -4.56
CA HIS A 358 -17.58 17.84 -3.27
C HIS A 358 -17.01 16.76 -2.34
N LEU A 359 -15.99 17.14 -1.55
CA LEU A 359 -15.45 16.29 -0.50
C LEU A 359 -16.14 16.59 0.84
N PRO A 360 -16.32 15.58 1.71
CA PRO A 360 -16.02 14.16 1.50
C PRO A 360 -17.00 13.48 0.51
N SER A 361 -16.50 12.51 -0.29
CA SER A 361 -17.33 11.72 -1.22
C SER A 361 -17.75 10.41 -0.55
N HIS A 362 -19.05 10.18 -0.38
CA HIS A 362 -19.61 8.94 0.15
C HIS A 362 -19.62 7.86 -0.94
N ASP A 363 -18.74 6.85 -0.81
CA ASP A 363 -18.56 5.87 -1.88
C ASP A 363 -19.18 4.49 -1.56
N ALA A 364 -19.31 4.13 -0.27
CA ALA A 364 -19.87 2.84 0.13
C ALA A 364 -20.54 2.91 1.51
N THR A 365 -21.52 2.04 1.74
CA THR A 365 -22.15 1.84 3.05
C THR A 365 -22.12 0.35 3.39
N TRP A 366 -21.69 0.03 4.60
CA TRP A 366 -21.84 -1.30 5.17
C TRP A 366 -23.03 -1.34 6.12
N ARG A 367 -23.84 -2.40 6.05
CA ARG A 367 -24.94 -2.64 6.98
C ARG A 367 -24.79 -4.01 7.63
N PRO A 368 -24.96 -4.14 8.95
CA PRO A 368 -25.01 -5.44 9.60
C PRO A 368 -26.13 -6.30 9.03
N SER A 369 -25.88 -7.59 8.90
CA SER A 369 -26.91 -8.56 8.59
C SER A 369 -27.94 -8.59 9.72
N PRO A 370 -29.24 -8.82 9.42
CA PRO A 370 -30.26 -8.97 10.45
C PRO A 370 -29.82 -10.07 11.43
N LYS A 371 -29.90 -9.79 12.75
CA LYS A 371 -29.66 -10.81 13.77
C LYS A 371 -30.62 -11.96 13.48
N THR A 372 -30.10 -13.10 13.06
CA THR A 372 -30.91 -14.31 12.95
C THR A 372 -31.27 -14.67 14.39
N GLU A 373 -32.50 -14.39 14.81
CA GLU A 373 -32.99 -14.88 16.09
C GLU A 373 -32.79 -16.39 16.08
N GLY A 374 -31.91 -16.87 16.95
CA GLY A 374 -31.63 -18.28 17.08
C GLY A 374 -32.96 -19.01 17.22
N ILE A 375 -33.22 -19.92 16.28
CA ILE A 375 -34.30 -20.89 16.41
C ILE A 375 -34.10 -21.53 17.77
N LYS A 376 -34.92 -21.12 18.74
CA LYS A 376 -35.02 -21.79 20.04
C LYS A 376 -35.32 -23.23 19.69
N LYS A 377 -34.32 -24.11 19.83
CA LYS A 377 -34.57 -25.55 19.91
C LYS A 377 -35.58 -25.70 21.04
N ARG A 378 -36.84 -25.96 20.69
CA ARG A 378 -37.84 -26.35 21.67
C ARG A 378 -37.33 -27.63 22.35
N PRO A 379 -37.50 -27.74 23.67
CA PRO A 379 -36.89 -28.77 24.49
C PRO A 379 -37.24 -30.18 24.03
#